data_AF-A0A7V9EMV7-F1
#
_entry.id   AF-A0A7V9EMV7-F1
#
_cell.length_a   1.000
_cell.length_b   1.000
_cell.length_c   1.000
_cell.angle_alpha   90.00
_cell.angle_beta   90.00
_cell.angle_gamma   90.00
#
_symmetry.space_group_name_H-M   'P 1'
#
loop_
_entity.id
_entity.type
_entity.pdbx_description
1 polymer ?
#
loop_
_entity_poly.entity_id
_entity_poly.type
_entity_poly.pdbx_seq_one_letter_code
_entity_poly.pdbx_strand_id
1 'polypeptide(L)' 'MGRRTVNLPEGVEGLVRELASEGESFSAAVARLIEAGAKGQGTSRRPGYVASGEGPDDLGRRAEHYLRDLATSR' A
#
# COMPACT_ATOMS: atom_id res chain seq x y z
N MET A 1 17.10 12.09 -0.71
CA MET A 1 15.88 11.26 -0.91
C MET A 1 16.30 9.80 -0.80
N GLY A 2 15.71 9.03 0.12
CA GLY A 2 16.13 7.64 0.34
C GLY A 2 15.47 6.70 -0.67
N ARG A 3 16.25 5.79 -1.28
CA ARG A 3 15.70 4.72 -2.13
C ARG A 3 15.11 3.64 -1.23
N ARG A 4 13.86 3.25 -1.48
CA ARG A 4 13.17 2.18 -0.75
C ARG A 4 12.63 1.15 -1.73
N THR A 5 12.82 -0.12 -1.41
CA THR A 5 12.19 -1.22 -2.14
C THR A 5 10.87 -1.54 -1.48
N VAL A 6 9.81 -1.60 -2.28
CA VAL A 6 8.47 -2.02 -1.86
C VAL A 6 8.01 -3.12 -2.81
N ASN A 7 7.33 -4.12 -2.28
CA ASN A 7 6.70 -5.14 -3.10
C ASN A 7 5.26 -4.70 -3.39
N LEU A 8 4.85 -4.77 -4.66
CA LEU A 8 3.49 -4.46 -5.09
C LEU A 8 2.87 -5.72 -5.68
N PRO A 9 1.68 -6.14 -5.22
CA PRO A 9 0.93 -7.20 -5.90
C PRO A 9 0.63 -6.80 -7.36
N GLU A 10 0.57 -7.77 -8.27
CA GLU A 10 0.36 -7.52 -9.72
C GLU A 10 -0.87 -6.64 -9.99
N GLY A 11 -1.99 -6.88 -9.31
CA GLY A 11 -3.20 -6.06 -9.45
C GLY A 11 -2.98 -4.59 -9.06
N VAL A 12 -2.13 -4.33 -8.06
CA VAL A 12 -1.78 -2.96 -7.65
C VAL A 12 -0.83 -2.33 -8.65
N GLU A 13 0.12 -3.09 -9.22
CA GLU A 13 0.97 -2.58 -10.30
C GLU A 13 0.16 -2.17 -11.53
N GLY A 14 -0.87 -2.94 -11.90
CA GLY A 14 -1.80 -2.59 -12.98
C GLY A 14 -2.47 -1.24 -12.73
N LEU A 15 -3.04 -1.05 -11.54
CA LEU A 15 -3.66 0.22 -11.14
C LEU A 15 -2.68 1.40 -11.17
N VAL A 16 -1.43 1.20 -10.74
CA VAL A 16 -0.40 2.26 -10.82
C VAL A 16 -0.13 2.66 -12.26
N ARG A 17 -0.10 1.71 -13.20
CA ARG A 17 0.11 2.00 -14.63
C ARG A 17 -1.07 2.76 -15.23
N GLU A 18 -2.29 2.38 -14.88
CA GLU A 18 -3.51 3.06 -15.34
C GLU A 18 -3.61 4.50 -14.82
N LEU A 19 -3.14 4.73 -13.59
CA LEU A 19 -3.18 6.04 -12.93
C LEU A 19 -1.93 6.90 -13.18
N ALA A 20 -0.97 6.40 -13.97
CA ALA A 20 0.22 7.16 -14.33
C ALA A 20 -0.16 8.29 -15.30
N SER A 21 0.37 9.49 -15.06
CA SER A 21 0.19 10.62 -15.97
C SER A 21 1.02 10.43 -17.25
N GLU A 22 0.65 11.12 -18.32
CA GLU A 22 1.39 11.05 -19.58
C GLU A 22 2.85 11.50 -19.38
N GLY A 23 3.81 10.66 -19.78
CA GLY A 23 5.24 10.90 -19.56
C GLY A 23 5.74 10.69 -18.13
N GLU A 24 4.89 10.29 -17.18
CA GLU A 24 5.28 10.00 -15.81
C GLU A 24 5.98 8.64 -15.71
N SER A 25 7.15 8.60 -15.06
CA SER A 25 7.80 7.32 -14.75
C SER A 25 6.98 6.52 -13.73
N PHE A 26 7.03 5.19 -13.80
CA PHE A 26 6.33 4.31 -12.85
C PHE A 26 6.68 4.62 -11.39
N SER A 27 7.96 4.86 -11.07
CA SER A 27 8.39 5.23 -9.73
C SER A 27 7.86 6.58 -9.25
N ALA A 28 7.67 7.54 -10.17
CA ALA A 28 7.08 8.84 -9.84
C ALA A 28 5.57 8.69 -9.54
N ALA A 29 4.86 7.89 -10.34
CA ALA A 29 3.46 7.57 -10.11
C ALA A 29 3.27 6.88 -8.74
N VAL A 30 4.10 5.88 -8.41
CA VAL A 30 4.09 5.21 -7.09
C VAL A 30 4.29 6.23 -5.96
N ALA A 31 5.30 7.09 -6.05
CA ALA A 31 5.59 8.08 -5.01
C ALA A 31 4.42 9.05 -4.81
N ARG A 32 3.87 9.59 -5.91
CA ARG A 32 2.71 10.51 -5.89
C ARG A 32 1.48 9.86 -5.27
N LEU A 33 1.17 8.62 -5.63
CA LEU A 33 0.01 7.89 -5.12
C LEU A 33 0.14 7.60 -3.61
N ILE A 34 1.34 7.21 -3.15
CA ILE A 34 1.62 7.03 -1.71
C ILE A 34 1.44 8.36 -0.97
N GLU A 35 1.97 9.47 -1.49
CA GLU A 35 1.83 10.79 -0.88
C GLU A 35 0.37 11.25 -0.83
N ALA A 36 -0.39 11.03 -1.90
CA ALA A 36 -1.81 11.34 -1.94
C ALA A 36 -2.61 10.53 -0.90
N GLY A 37 -2.33 9.23 -0.79
CA GLY A 37 -2.94 8.36 0.23
C GLY A 37 -2.62 8.80 1.65
N ALA A 38 -1.36 9.16 1.94
CA ALA A 38 -0.95 9.64 3.25
C ALA A 38 -1.67 10.95 3.64
N LYS A 39 -1.77 11.90 2.70
CA LYS A 39 -2.53 13.14 2.90
C LYS A 39 -4.01 12.87 3.17
N GLY A 40 -4.63 11.96 2.42
CA GLY A 40 -6.04 11.59 2.57
C GLY A 40 -6.38 10.94 3.91
N GLN A 41 -5.44 10.22 4.53
CA GLN A 41 -5.61 9.61 5.85
C GLN A 41 -5.33 10.56 7.03
N GLY A 42 -5.05 11.84 6.78
CA GLY A 42 -4.70 12.81 7.83
C GLY A 42 -3.36 12.50 8.53
N THR A 43 -2.60 11.54 8.00
CA THR A 43 -1.28 11.19 8.53
C THR A 43 -0.20 11.93 7.76
N SER A 44 0.41 12.94 8.41
CA SER A 44 1.67 13.53 7.95
C SER A 44 2.87 12.58 8.17
N ARG A 45 2.68 11.53 8.98
CA ARG A 45 3.74 10.60 9.32
C ARG A 45 3.92 9.61 8.17
N ARG A 46 5.11 9.62 7.56
CA ARG A 46 5.53 8.59 6.61
C ARG A 46 5.29 7.22 7.26
N PRO A 47 4.61 6.28 6.58
CA PRO A 47 4.50 4.91 7.08
C PRO A 47 5.88 4.39 7.46
N GLY A 48 6.00 3.82 8.66
CA GLY A 48 7.18 3.06 9.03
C GLY A 48 7.40 1.94 8.02
N TYR A 49 8.66 1.57 7.77
CA TYR A 49 8.93 0.35 7.02
C TYR A 49 8.32 -0.83 7.81
N VAL A 50 7.36 -1.53 7.21
CA VAL A 50 6.87 -2.81 7.71
C VAL A 50 7.61 -3.87 6.93
N ALA A 51 8.56 -4.55 7.59
CA ALA A 51 9.29 -5.64 6.98
C ALA A 51 8.29 -6.75 6.58
N SER A 52 8.57 -7.43 5.46
CA SER A 52 7.87 -8.66 5.09
C SER A 52 8.12 -9.71 6.19
N GLY A 53 7.21 -9.80 7.16
CA GLY A 53 7.36 -10.65 8.35
C GLY A 53 7.11 -9.95 9.69
N GLU A 54 7.13 -8.62 9.76
CA GLU A 54 6.74 -7.83 10.96
C GLU A 54 5.38 -7.15 10.77
N GLY A 55 4.41 -7.88 10.19
CA GLY A 55 3.01 -7.55 10.46
C GLY A 55 2.69 -7.84 11.93
N PRO A 56 1.57 -7.33 12.49
CA PRO A 56 1.18 -7.77 13.82
C PRO A 56 1.14 -9.31 13.85
N ASP A 57 1.65 -9.87 14.95
CA ASP A 57 1.91 -11.30 15.16
C ASP A 57 0.68 -12.20 14.90
N ASP A 58 -0.48 -11.56 14.78
CA ASP A 58 -1.79 -12.12 14.59
C ASP A 58 -2.27 -12.15 13.13
N LEU A 59 -1.56 -11.60 12.14
CA LEU A 59 -2.06 -11.61 10.75
C LEU A 59 -2.32 -13.02 10.24
N GLY A 60 -1.42 -13.98 10.51
CA GLY A 60 -1.65 -15.38 10.17
C GLY A 60 -2.68 -16.07 11.07
N ARG A 61 -2.71 -15.70 12.35
CA ARG A 61 -3.54 -16.33 13.39
C ARG A 61 -5.01 -15.87 13.35
N ARG A 62 -5.24 -14.67 12.85
CA ARG A 62 -6.54 -13.98 12.76
C ARG A 62 -6.94 -13.67 11.31
N ALA A 63 -6.20 -14.16 10.32
CA ALA A 63 -6.51 -14.00 8.90
C ALA A 63 -7.98 -14.33 8.60
N GLU A 64 -8.46 -15.47 9.10
CA GLU A 64 -9.84 -15.92 8.88
C GLU A 64 -10.86 -14.96 9.52
N HIS A 65 -10.57 -14.44 10.71
CA HIS A 65 -11.45 -13.48 11.38
C HIS A 65 -11.51 -12.16 10.60
N TYR A 66 -10.37 -11.63 10.16
CA TYR A 66 -10.34 -10.40 9.34
C TYR A 66 -11.04 -10.58 8.00
N LEU A 67 -10.89 -11.74 7.35
CA LEU A 67 -11.57 -12.04 6.09
C LEU A 67 -13.08 -12.22 6.29
N ARG A 68 -13.49 -12.83 7.41
CA ARG A 68 -14.91 -12.98 7.77
C ARG A 68 -15.54 -11.62 8.05
N ASP A 69 -14.89 -10.80 8.88
CA ASP A 69 -15.37 -9.46 9.22
C ASP A 69 -15.54 -8.61 7.96
N LEU A 70 -14.56 -8.64 7.04
CA LEU A 70 -14.64 -7.96 5.74
C LEU A 70 -15.80 -8.46 4.87
N ALA A 71 -16.09 -9.77 4.90
CA ALA A 71 -17.19 -10.35 4.14
C ALA A 71 -18.57 -10.00 4.72
N THR A 72 -18.68 -9.84 6.04
CA THR A 72 -19.93 -9.50 6.74
C THR A 72 -20.17 -8.00 6.91
N SER A 73 -19.16 -7.16 6.70
CA SER A 73 -19.28 -5.69 6.77
C SER A 73 -19.77 -5.05 5.45
N ARG A 74 -20.38 -5.86 4.57
CA ARG A 74 -21.10 -5.42 3.36
C ARG A 74 -22.61 -5.42 3.58
#